data_AF-A0A917R6E3-F1
#
_entry.id   AF-A0A917R6E3-F1
#
_cell.length_a   1.000
_cell.length_b   1.000
_cell.length_c   1.000
_cell.angle_alpha   90.00
_cell.angle_beta   90.00
_cell.angle_gamma   90.00
#
_symmetry.space_group_name_H-M   'P 1'
#
loop_
_entity.id
_entity.type
_entity.pdbx_description
1 polymer ?
#
loop_
_entity_poly.entity_id
_entity_poly.type
_entity_poly.pdbx_seq_one_letter_code
_entity_poly.pdbx_strand_id
1 'polypeptide(L)'
;MPSDKGRLRLGGVVPTGDGEFWVLGDHRWQEYPPDGDEPVTRSRPVALHLAGGRWTCTWGPASRGNRGFSDAEPDGSGGLWAIRHPSHGFDGQGEVWHLAGGRWTRELLPVDGGLPYEISDLAVVGTTVYALGVIRDPRGVRLSALWRLGP
;
A
#
# COMPACT_ATOMS: atom_id res chain seq x y z
N MET A 1 -12.09 -13.26 -25.57
CA MET A 1 -12.39 -11.81 -25.60
C MET A 1 -11.11 -11.05 -25.34
N PRO A 2 -10.86 -9.88 -25.96
CA PRO A 2 -9.69 -9.08 -25.62
C PRO A 2 -9.87 -8.58 -24.19
N SER A 3 -8.97 -8.94 -23.28
CA SER A 3 -8.91 -8.28 -21.98
C SER A 3 -8.65 -6.80 -22.24
N ASP A 4 -9.51 -5.92 -21.73
CA ASP A 4 -9.21 -4.49 -21.70
C ASP A 4 -7.81 -4.34 -21.06
N LYS A 5 -6.91 -3.58 -21.68
CA LYS A 5 -5.45 -3.57 -21.40
C LYS A 5 -5.06 -3.14 -19.99
N GLY A 6 -6.05 -2.94 -19.14
CA GLY A 6 -5.95 -2.46 -17.78
C GLY A 6 -5.57 -0.99 -17.72
N ARG A 7 -5.67 -0.44 -16.52
CA ARG A 7 -5.36 0.96 -16.23
C ARG A 7 -4.58 1.03 -14.94
N LEU A 8 -3.50 1.81 -14.95
CA LEU A 8 -2.78 2.15 -13.74
C LEU A 8 -3.49 3.33 -13.05
N ARG A 9 -3.81 3.16 -11.76
CA ARG A 9 -4.23 4.24 -10.88
C ARG A 9 -3.09 4.55 -9.93
N LEU A 10 -2.66 5.80 -9.91
CA LEU A 10 -1.60 6.27 -9.01
C LEU A 10 -2.17 6.57 -7.62
N GLY A 11 -1.42 6.16 -6.60
CA GLY A 11 -1.67 6.46 -5.19
C GLY A 11 -0.61 7.39 -4.61
N GLY A 12 0.66 7.10 -4.86
CA GLY A 12 1.78 7.87 -4.32
C GLY A 12 2.99 7.95 -5.24
N VAL A 13 3.82 8.97 -5.05
CA VAL A 13 5.10 9.16 -5.73
C VAL A 13 6.15 9.52 -4.69
N VAL A 14 7.24 8.77 -4.64
CA VAL A 14 8.29 8.92 -3.63
C VAL A 14 9.63 9.21 -4.32
N PRO A 15 10.16 10.43 -4.26
CA PRO A 15 11.51 10.71 -4.74
C PRO A 15 12.55 10.09 -3.80
N THR A 16 13.52 9.37 -4.36
CA THR A 16 14.57 8.67 -3.59
C THR A 16 15.98 9.15 -3.91
N GLY A 17 16.13 10.00 -4.93
CA GLY A 17 17.40 10.57 -5.34
C GLY A 17 17.23 11.43 -6.60
N ASP A 18 18.35 11.89 -7.16
CA ASP A 18 18.34 12.70 -8.38
C ASP A 18 17.80 11.90 -9.57
N GLY A 19 16.57 12.23 -9.98
CA GLY A 19 15.89 11.55 -11.08
C GLY A 19 15.41 10.13 -10.75
N GLU A 20 15.53 9.71 -9.49
CA GLU A 20 15.06 8.40 -9.03
C GLU A 20 13.79 8.56 -8.21
N PHE A 21 12.76 7.79 -8.57
CA PHE A 21 11.50 7.82 -7.85
C PHE A 21 10.74 6.51 -7.97
N TRP A 22 9.96 6.27 -6.93
CA TRP A 22 8.93 5.25 -6.93
C TRP A 22 7.58 5.85 -7.27
N VAL A 23 6.76 5.06 -7.95
CA VAL A 23 5.36 5.35 -8.23
C VAL A 23 4.55 4.16 -7.80
N LEU A 24 3.60 4.36 -6.89
CA LEU A 24 2.78 3.29 -6.35
C LEU A 24 1.31 3.50 -6.66
N GLY A 25 0.54 2.42 -6.60
CA GLY A 25 -0.90 2.45 -6.77
C GLY A 25 -1.47 1.07 -7.07
N ASP A 26 -2.41 0.98 -7.99
CA ASP A 26 -2.91 -0.30 -8.51
C ASP A 26 -3.09 -0.33 -10.02
N HIS A 27 -2.78 -1.50 -10.60
CA HIS A 27 -3.19 -1.85 -11.94
C HIS A 27 -4.58 -2.52 -11.89
N ARG A 28 -5.57 -1.96 -12.59
CA ARG A 28 -6.95 -2.47 -12.68
C ARG A 28 -7.24 -3.04 -14.04
N TRP A 29 -8.01 -4.12 -14.12
CA TRP A 29 -8.46 -4.69 -15.40
C TRP A 29 -9.84 -5.35 -15.23
N GLN A 30 -10.53 -5.60 -16.35
CA GLN A 30 -11.79 -6.34 -16.35
C GLN A 30 -11.52 -7.81 -16.69
N GLU A 31 -12.12 -8.72 -15.92
CA GLU A 31 -12.19 -10.15 -16.22
C GLU A 31 -13.63 -10.55 -16.48
N TYR A 32 -13.87 -11.31 -17.54
CA TYR A 32 -15.18 -11.88 -17.84
C TYR A 32 -15.23 -13.31 -17.28
N PRO A 33 -16.07 -13.59 -16.26
CA PRO A 33 -16.24 -14.95 -15.75
C PRO A 33 -16.80 -15.87 -16.86
N PRO A 34 -16.49 -17.18 -16.85
CA PRO A 34 -17.01 -18.11 -17.85
C PRO A 34 -18.55 -18.17 -17.90
N ASP A 35 -19.19 -18.02 -16.73
CA ASP A 35 -20.63 -18.21 -16.53
C ASP A 35 -21.38 -16.89 -16.25
N GLY A 36 -20.73 -15.74 -16.46
CA GLY A 36 -21.27 -14.43 -16.09
C GLY A 36 -21.21 -13.42 -17.23
N ASP A 37 -22.33 -12.72 -17.46
CA ASP A 37 -22.43 -11.65 -18.45
C ASP A 37 -21.81 -10.33 -17.97
N GLU A 38 -21.56 -10.19 -16.67
CA GLU A 38 -20.99 -8.98 -16.07
C GLU A 38 -19.48 -9.11 -15.83
N PRO A 39 -18.66 -8.15 -16.30
CA PRO A 39 -17.23 -8.15 -16.02
C PRO A 39 -16.96 -7.85 -14.53
N VAL A 40 -16.00 -8.56 -13.97
CA VAL A 40 -15.48 -8.31 -12.63
C VAL A 40 -14.24 -7.45 -12.72
N THR A 41 -14.25 -6.30 -12.04
CA THR A 41 -13.06 -5.47 -11.90
C THR A 41 -12.07 -6.14 -10.96
N ARG A 42 -10.87 -6.40 -11.48
CA ARG A 42 -9.70 -6.84 -10.73
C ARG A 42 -8.73 -5.70 -10.56
N SER A 43 -7.87 -5.85 -9.56
CA SER A 43 -6.85 -4.89 -9.20
C SER A 43 -5.68 -5.61 -8.54
N ARG A 44 -4.48 -5.10 -8.77
CA ARG A 44 -3.26 -5.55 -8.09
C ARG A 44 -2.40 -4.34 -7.73
N PRO A 45 -1.97 -4.22 -6.45
CA PRO A 45 -1.03 -3.18 -6.07
C PRO A 45 0.24 -3.30 -6.87
N VAL A 46 0.86 -2.16 -7.16
CA VAL A 46 2.07 -2.08 -7.96
C VAL A 46 2.94 -0.97 -7.43
N ALA A 47 4.26 -1.22 -7.44
CA ALA A 47 5.26 -0.20 -7.29
C ALA A 47 6.17 -0.23 -8.53
N LEU A 48 6.32 0.92 -9.17
CA LEU A 48 7.21 1.13 -10.30
C LEU A 48 8.39 1.96 -9.80
N HIS A 49 9.61 1.54 -10.12
CA HIS A 49 10.82 2.24 -9.73
C HIS A 49 11.55 2.72 -10.98
N LEU A 50 11.81 4.02 -11.07
CA LEU A 50 12.74 4.59 -12.03
C LEU A 50 14.10 4.75 -11.35
N ALA A 51 15.09 4.01 -11.83
CA ALA A 51 16.48 4.16 -11.41
C ALA A 51 17.39 4.05 -12.64
N GLY A 52 18.41 4.91 -12.73
CA GLY A 52 19.32 4.94 -13.89
C GLY A 52 18.61 5.05 -15.26
N GLY A 53 17.48 5.75 -15.33
CA GLY A 53 16.69 5.90 -16.56
C GLY A 53 15.88 4.66 -16.97
N ARG A 54 15.84 3.62 -16.14
CA ARG A 54 15.11 2.38 -16.41
C ARG A 54 13.99 2.15 -15.40
N TRP A 55 12.81 1.80 -15.93
CA TRP A 55 11.67 1.37 -15.13
C TRP A 55 11.76 -0.11 -14.77
N THR A 56 11.52 -0.41 -13.50
CA THR A 56 11.25 -1.76 -13.00
C THR A 56 9.89 -1.79 -12.31
N CYS A 57 9.25 -2.96 -12.29
CA CYS A 57 7.93 -3.15 -11.71
C CYS A 57 7.99 -4.25 -10.66
N THR A 58 7.53 -3.94 -9.45
CA THR A 58 7.33 -4.90 -8.38
C THR A 58 5.86 -4.99 -8.05
N TRP A 59 5.27 -6.15 -8.30
CA TRP A 59 3.88 -6.40 -8.00
C TRP A 59 3.65 -6.64 -6.51
N GLY A 60 2.67 -5.97 -5.95
CA GLY A 60 2.21 -6.20 -4.59
C GLY A 60 1.45 -7.52 -4.42
N PRO A 61 1.03 -7.83 -3.18
CA PRO A 61 0.29 -9.03 -2.84
C PRO A 61 -1.02 -9.10 -3.63
N ALA A 62 -1.36 -10.29 -4.12
CA ALA A 62 -2.65 -10.53 -4.77
C ALA A 62 -3.69 -10.91 -3.71
N SER A 63 -4.79 -10.14 -3.61
CA SER A 63 -5.95 -10.51 -2.79
C SER A 63 -7.26 -10.22 -3.53
N ARG A 64 -8.32 -10.92 -3.14
CA ARG A 64 -9.69 -10.54 -3.53
C ARG A 64 -10.03 -9.21 -2.84
N GLY A 65 -10.63 -8.27 -3.56
CA GLY A 65 -10.96 -6.93 -3.05
C GLY A 65 -9.80 -5.93 -2.99
N ASN A 66 -8.68 -6.24 -3.66
CA ASN A 66 -7.45 -5.45 -3.58
C ASN A 66 -7.67 -3.97 -3.92
N ARG A 67 -7.05 -3.09 -3.15
CA ARG A 67 -6.85 -1.69 -3.53
C ARG A 67 -5.36 -1.44 -3.56
N GLY A 68 -4.96 -0.51 -4.40
CA GLY A 68 -3.56 -0.13 -4.53
C GLY A 68 -2.99 0.43 -3.26
N PHE A 69 -1.68 0.61 -3.29
CA PHE A 69 -1.01 1.41 -2.28
C PHE A 69 -1.50 2.85 -2.38
N SER A 70 -1.81 3.46 -1.24
CA SER A 70 -2.34 4.83 -1.16
C SER A 70 -1.27 5.85 -0.82
N ASP A 71 -0.22 5.41 -0.13
CA ASP A 71 0.86 6.25 0.35
C ASP A 71 2.12 5.40 0.54
N ALA A 72 3.29 6.03 0.51
CA ALA A 72 4.57 5.38 0.66
C ALA A 72 5.68 6.32 1.11
N GLU A 73 6.67 5.75 1.79
CA GLU A 73 7.88 6.45 2.21
C GLU A 73 9.11 5.57 1.97
N PRO A 74 10.29 6.14 1.68
CA PRO A 74 11.50 5.35 1.48
C PRO A 74 11.96 4.70 2.78
N ASP A 75 12.47 3.47 2.70
CA ASP A 75 13.02 2.77 3.87
C ASP A 75 14.49 3.14 4.17
N GLY A 76 15.09 4.02 3.36
CA GLY A 76 16.49 4.45 3.48
C GLY A 76 17.53 3.42 2.97
N SER A 77 17.11 2.26 2.49
CA SER A 77 17.95 1.15 2.04
C SER A 77 17.64 0.68 0.61
N GLY A 78 16.91 1.50 -0.16
CA GLY A 78 16.52 1.22 -1.56
C GLY A 78 15.18 0.50 -1.70
N GLY A 79 14.43 0.36 -0.60
CA GLY A 79 13.08 -0.15 -0.54
C GLY A 79 12.06 0.92 -0.14
N LEU A 80 10.88 0.46 0.27
CA LEU A 80 9.73 1.30 0.53
C LEU A 80 8.85 0.75 1.65
N TRP A 81 8.32 1.65 2.46
CA TRP A 81 7.12 1.42 3.26
C TRP A 81 5.91 1.90 2.49
N ALA A 82 4.78 1.18 2.56
CA ALA A 82 3.56 1.54 1.87
C ALA A 82 2.31 1.23 2.70
N ILE A 83 1.30 2.09 2.60
CA ILE A 83 -0.03 1.86 3.17
C ILE A 83 -0.91 1.21 2.10
N ARG A 84 -1.69 0.21 2.54
CA ARG A 84 -2.76 -0.39 1.76
C ARG A 84 -4.04 -0.38 2.58
N HIS A 85 -5.09 0.24 2.04
CA HIS A 85 -6.43 0.20 2.63
C HIS A 85 -7.26 -0.90 1.99
N PRO A 86 -7.73 -1.91 2.74
CA PRO A 86 -8.61 -2.94 2.19
C PRO A 86 -10.01 -2.41 1.85
N SER A 87 -10.50 -1.34 2.48
CA SER A 87 -11.84 -0.77 2.20
C SER A 87 -11.87 0.78 2.20
N HIS A 88 -12.99 1.38 1.75
CA HIS A 88 -13.25 2.84 1.82
C HIS A 88 -13.67 3.30 3.22
N GLY A 89 -14.02 2.35 4.09
CA GLY A 89 -14.52 2.64 5.42
C GLY A 89 -13.52 2.19 6.48
N PHE A 90 -13.79 2.55 7.72
CA PHE A 90 -13.05 2.00 8.84
C PHE A 90 -13.44 0.53 9.03
N ASP A 91 -12.57 -0.38 8.61
CA ASP A 91 -12.69 -1.82 8.83
C ASP A 91 -11.79 -2.32 9.97
N GLY A 92 -10.98 -1.43 10.55
CA GLY A 92 -10.03 -1.75 11.62
C GLY A 92 -8.81 -2.52 11.13
N GLN A 93 -8.54 -2.55 9.83
CA GLN A 93 -7.51 -3.38 9.20
C GLN A 93 -6.60 -2.56 8.27
N GLY A 94 -6.14 -1.39 8.70
CA GLY A 94 -5.07 -0.70 7.98
C GLY A 94 -3.86 -1.63 7.81
N GLU A 95 -3.31 -1.73 6.60
CA GLU A 95 -2.13 -2.57 6.36
C GLU A 95 -0.92 -1.71 6.03
N VAL A 96 0.18 -1.96 6.74
CA VAL A 96 1.51 -1.50 6.37
C VAL A 96 2.24 -2.64 5.65
N TRP A 97 2.91 -2.31 4.57
CA TRP A 97 3.74 -3.24 3.81
C TRP A 97 5.15 -2.66 3.63
N HIS A 98 6.15 -3.52 3.70
CA HIS A 98 7.55 -3.19 3.43
C HIS A 98 8.01 -3.91 2.17
N LEU A 99 8.63 -3.18 1.26
CA LEU A 99 9.34 -3.71 0.10
C LEU A 99 10.83 -3.66 0.38
N ALA A 100 11.44 -4.82 0.61
CA ALA A 100 12.88 -4.95 0.76
C ALA A 100 13.40 -6.10 -0.11
N GLY A 101 14.52 -5.89 -0.81
CA GLY A 101 15.13 -6.91 -1.67
C GLY A 101 14.19 -7.45 -2.76
N GLY A 102 13.25 -6.62 -3.25
CA GLY A 102 12.27 -7.02 -4.26
C GLY A 102 11.08 -7.83 -3.73
N ARG A 103 10.94 -7.99 -2.41
CA ARG A 103 9.87 -8.76 -1.77
C ARG A 103 9.02 -7.87 -0.87
N TRP A 104 7.70 -8.02 -0.99
CA TRP A 104 6.73 -7.43 -0.08
C TRP A 104 6.52 -8.30 1.17
N THR A 105 6.62 -7.70 2.34
CA THR A 105 6.21 -8.27 3.64
C THR A 105 5.12 -7.40 4.26
N ARG A 106 4.13 -8.03 4.89
CA ARG A 106 3.11 -7.31 5.65
C ARG A 106 3.61 -7.13 7.06
N GLU A 107 3.50 -5.91 7.56
CA GLU A 107 3.89 -5.58 8.92
C GLU A 107 2.67 -5.39 9.81
N LEU A 108 2.76 -5.98 11.01
CA LEU A 108 1.70 -5.92 12.01
C LEU A 108 2.05 -4.82 13.01
N LEU A 109 1.21 -3.79 13.08
CA LEU A 109 1.40 -2.72 14.05
C LEU A 109 1.08 -3.22 15.46
N PRO A 110 1.91 -2.87 16.47
CA PRO A 110 1.67 -3.26 17.84
C PRO A 110 0.50 -2.43 18.39
N VAL A 111 -0.70 -3.01 18.34
CA VAL A 111 -1.91 -2.42 18.93
C VAL A 111 -2.39 -3.31 20.06
N ASP A 112 -2.39 -2.77 21.26
CA ASP A 112 -2.78 -3.49 22.47
C ASP A 112 -4.19 -4.07 22.34
N GLY A 113 -4.34 -5.33 22.76
CA GLY A 113 -5.63 -6.03 22.76
C GLY A 113 -6.24 -6.26 21.37
N GLY A 114 -5.49 -6.02 20.28
CA GLY A 114 -6.01 -6.16 18.92
C GLY A 114 -7.09 -5.13 18.58
N LEU A 115 -7.06 -3.96 19.24
CA LEU A 115 -8.05 -2.93 19.01
C LEU A 115 -8.07 -2.49 17.53
N PRO A 116 -9.25 -2.19 16.97
CA PRO A 116 -9.35 -1.71 15.60
C PRO A 116 -8.53 -0.43 15.40
N TYR A 117 -7.79 -0.36 14.31
CA TYR A 117 -7.01 0.82 13.96
C TYR A 117 -7.09 1.13 12.46
N GLU A 118 -6.75 2.37 12.13
CA GLU A 118 -6.63 2.86 10.77
C GLU A 118 -5.32 3.64 10.68
N ILE A 119 -4.60 3.44 9.58
CA ILE A 119 -3.39 4.18 9.25
C ILE A 119 -3.80 5.19 8.20
N SER A 120 -3.46 6.46 8.40
CA SER A 120 -3.80 7.53 7.47
C SER A 120 -2.64 7.98 6.62
N ASP A 121 -1.41 7.84 7.14
CA ASP A 121 -0.23 8.47 6.54
C ASP A 121 1.06 7.78 7.01
N LEU A 122 2.13 7.91 6.23
CA LEU A 122 3.49 7.60 6.64
C LEU A 122 4.31 8.89 6.79
N ALA A 123 5.33 8.84 7.63
CA ALA A 123 6.27 9.94 7.76
C ALA A 123 7.68 9.44 8.02
N VAL A 124 8.68 10.10 7.43
CA VAL A 124 10.09 9.84 7.70
C VAL A 124 10.68 10.90 8.62
N VAL A 125 11.35 10.46 9.68
CA VAL A 125 12.19 11.31 10.54
C VAL A 125 13.59 10.73 10.61
N GLY A 126 14.54 11.39 9.94
CA GLY A 126 15.88 10.85 9.74
C GLY A 126 15.83 9.61 8.84
N THR A 127 16.17 8.45 9.40
CA THR A 127 16.07 7.14 8.73
C THR A 127 14.93 6.28 9.26
N THR A 128 14.13 6.80 10.20
CA THR A 128 13.05 6.04 10.83
C THR A 128 11.73 6.42 10.17
N VAL A 129 10.98 5.41 9.74
CA VAL A 129 9.63 5.58 9.21
C VAL A 129 8.62 5.36 10.33
N TYR A 130 7.58 6.18 10.34
CA TYR A 130 6.45 6.08 11.24
C TYR A 130 5.15 5.95 10.47
N ALA A 131 4.26 5.09 10.97
CA ALA A 131 2.87 5.08 10.57
C ALA A 131 2.06 5.99 11.50
N LEU A 132 1.23 6.84 10.92
CA LEU A 132 0.32 7.75 11.61
C LEU A 132 -1.11 7.25 11.45
N GLY A 133 -1.91 7.38 12.49
CA GLY A 133 -3.31 6.98 12.38
C GLY A 133 -4.10 7.12 13.66
N VAL A 134 -5.13 6.27 13.78
CA VAL A 134 -6.03 6.24 14.92
C VAL A 134 -6.30 4.82 15.39
N ILE A 135 -6.39 4.64 16.71
CA ILE A 135 -6.93 3.44 17.36
C ILE A 135 -8.34 3.79 17.84
N ARG A 136 -9.28 2.84 17.74
CA ARG A 136 -10.61 2.98 18.33
C ARG A 136 -10.73 2.10 19.56
N ASP A 137 -11.08 2.71 20.68
CA ASP A 137 -11.37 1.97 21.90
C ASP A 137 -12.76 1.29 21.82
N PRO A 138 -13.09 0.36 22.73
CA PRO A 138 -14.40 -0.32 22.74
C PRO A 138 -15.61 0.60 22.93
N ARG A 139 -15.41 1.84 23.38
CA ARG A 139 -16.45 2.86 23.54
C ARG A 139 -16.62 3.71 22.28
N GLY A 140 -15.81 3.47 21.25
CA GLY A 140 -15.82 4.20 19.98
C GLY A 140 -14.99 5.48 19.99
N VAL A 141 -14.22 5.75 21.06
CA VAL A 141 -13.34 6.93 21.14
C VAL A 141 -12.16 6.72 20.19
N ARG A 142 -11.85 7.75 19.39
CA ARG A 142 -10.69 7.78 18.49
C ARG A 142 -9.49 8.36 19.22
N LEU A 143 -8.42 7.57 19.32
CA LEU A 143 -7.15 7.97 19.90
C LEU A 143 -6.12 8.09 18.78
N SER A 144 -5.48 9.24 18.64
CA SER A 144 -4.36 9.40 17.71
C SER A 144 -3.23 8.46 18.10
N ALA A 145 -2.62 7.84 17.11
CA ALA A 145 -1.56 6.87 17.29
C ALA A 145 -0.42 7.12 16.31
N LEU A 146 0.79 6.81 16.77
CA LEU A 146 2.03 6.87 16.01
C LEU A 146 2.76 5.55 16.28
N TRP A 147 3.03 4.80 15.22
CA TRP A 147 3.79 3.56 15.30
C TRP A 147 5.13 3.72 14.61
N ARG A 148 6.20 3.44 15.34
CA ARG A 148 7.54 3.32 14.75
C ARG A 148 7.61 2.01 13.96
N LEU A 149 7.99 2.10 12.69
CA LEU A 149 8.19 0.92 11.84
C LEU A 149 9.61 0.38 12.04
N GLY A 150 9.75 -0.94 11.85
CA GLY A 150 11.05 -1.60 11.91
C GLY A 150 11.96 -1.18 10.76
N PRO A 151 13.27 -1.43 10.85
CA PRO A 151 14.15 -1.42 9.68
C PRO A 151 13.90 -2.63 8.76
#